data_AF-A0A8B3NJS4-F1
#
_entry.id   AF-A0A8B3NJS4-F1
#
_cell.length_a   1.000
_cell.length_b   1.000
_cell.length_c   1.000
_cell.angle_alpha   90.00
_cell.angle_beta   90.00
_cell.angle_gamma   90.00
#
_symmetry.space_group_name_H-M   'P 1'
#
loop_
_entity.id
_entity.type
_entity.pdbx_description
1 polymer ?
#
loop_
_entity_poly.entity_id
_entity_poly.type
_entity_poly.pdbx_seq_one_letter_code
_entity_poly.pdbx_strand_id
1 'polypeptide(L)'
;GNVSYAVIVFSALSYFFPAFGDGNTWQAVLGASILLWIIHFLVLAGIRQAAIVNTFVTVAKIAPVVLFVGVVAVAFKLNVWSLDFTGLANASLGSIATQVKSTMLVTLWVFIGIEGASVFSARAERRKDIATATVLGFFTCLALYALVSLLSLGILSQPELAALKNPSMAGVLEAVIGPWGAVLINLALVVSVVGAFLSWTLLAAEIPHVAGKDGTMPKFFGNESERGVPSTSLLITNLLVQGFLVITLFAQSTYQALFYIASAAILVPYIFSGAFAAKLALTGESYESGERRSGP
;
A
#
# COMPACT_ATOMS: atom_id res chain seq x y z
N GLY A 1 -0.06 4.46 7.12
CA GLY A 1 -0.61 3.46 6.18
C GLY A 1 -2.10 3.27 6.35
N ASN A 2 -2.54 2.68 7.45
CA ASN A 2 -3.96 2.40 7.74
C ASN A 2 -4.94 3.56 7.48
N VAL A 3 -4.57 4.79 7.84
CA VAL A 3 -5.40 5.99 7.61
C VAL A 3 -5.60 6.24 6.10
N SER A 4 -4.56 6.12 5.26
CA SER A 4 -4.70 6.31 3.81
C SER A 4 -5.53 5.21 3.16
N TYR A 5 -5.48 3.98 3.68
CA TYR A 5 -6.34 2.87 3.25
C TYR A 5 -7.80 3.15 3.55
N ALA A 6 -8.11 3.66 4.74
CA ALA A 6 -9.48 4.05 5.07
C ALA A 6 -9.97 5.19 4.15
N VAL A 7 -9.17 6.23 3.95
CA VAL A 7 -9.52 7.36 3.07
C VAL A 7 -9.75 6.92 1.62
N ILE A 8 -8.89 6.05 1.05
CA ILE A 8 -9.05 5.63 -0.35
C ILE A 8 -10.29 4.75 -0.56
N VAL A 9 -10.69 3.94 0.42
CA VAL A 9 -11.96 3.19 0.37
C VAL A 9 -13.15 4.14 0.21
N PHE A 10 -13.21 5.18 1.04
CA PHE A 10 -14.31 6.14 0.97
C PHE A 10 -14.20 7.09 -0.24
N SER A 11 -12.99 7.37 -0.73
CA SER A 11 -12.79 8.05 -2.02
C SER A 11 -13.35 7.22 -3.18
N ALA A 12 -13.11 5.90 -3.21
CA ALA A 12 -13.68 5.02 -4.23
C ALA A 12 -15.21 4.89 -4.11
N LEU A 13 -15.73 4.77 -2.88
CA LEU A 13 -17.18 4.75 -2.62
C LEU A 13 -17.86 6.07 -3.01
N SER A 14 -17.11 7.18 -3.09
CA SER A 14 -17.66 8.47 -3.53
C SER A 14 -18.17 8.45 -4.97
N TYR A 15 -17.70 7.50 -5.80
CA TYR A 15 -18.24 7.27 -7.14
C TYR A 15 -19.73 6.92 -7.10
N PHE A 16 -20.16 6.14 -6.09
CA PHE A 16 -21.56 5.76 -5.89
C PHE A 16 -22.32 6.73 -4.98
N PHE A 17 -21.61 7.29 -3.99
CA PHE A 17 -22.17 8.16 -2.97
C PHE A 17 -21.35 9.45 -2.86
N PRO A 18 -21.67 10.50 -3.64
CA PRO A 18 -20.87 11.72 -3.73
C PRO A 18 -20.57 12.41 -2.38
N ALA A 19 -21.41 12.17 -1.38
CA ALA A 19 -21.24 12.65 -0.01
C ALA A 19 -19.89 12.28 0.63
N PHE A 20 -19.20 11.24 0.15
CA PHE A 20 -17.89 10.86 0.67
C PHE A 20 -16.74 11.75 0.16
N GLY A 21 -16.94 12.56 -0.89
CA GLY A 21 -15.90 13.45 -1.42
C GLY A 21 -14.60 12.69 -1.70
N ASP A 22 -13.44 13.25 -1.37
CA ASP A 22 -12.14 12.59 -1.59
C ASP A 22 -11.74 11.62 -0.47
N GLY A 23 -12.73 11.12 0.28
CA GLY A 23 -12.55 10.26 1.45
C GLY A 23 -12.20 11.03 2.73
N ASN A 24 -12.29 12.36 2.72
CA ASN A 24 -11.94 13.26 3.82
C ASN A 24 -13.12 14.08 4.37
N THR A 25 -14.33 13.85 3.86
CA THR A 25 -15.57 14.44 4.38
C THR A 25 -15.93 13.86 5.76
N TRP A 26 -16.81 14.52 6.50
CA TRP A 26 -17.23 14.00 7.81
C TRP A 26 -17.95 12.65 7.69
N GLN A 27 -18.72 12.43 6.62
CA GLN A 27 -19.36 11.14 6.33
C GLN A 27 -18.33 10.05 6.05
N ALA A 28 -17.30 10.37 5.26
CA ALA A 28 -16.22 9.44 4.97
C ALA A 28 -15.41 9.08 6.22
N VAL A 29 -15.10 10.08 7.06
CA VAL A 29 -14.36 9.88 8.31
C VAL A 29 -15.17 9.07 9.31
N LEU A 30 -16.48 9.33 9.43
CA LEU A 30 -17.37 8.52 10.26
C LEU A 30 -17.39 7.05 9.79
N GLY A 31 -17.57 6.82 8.49
CA GLY A 31 -17.55 5.48 7.91
C GLY A 31 -16.20 4.78 8.10
N ALA A 32 -15.09 5.51 7.90
CA ALA A 32 -13.73 5.03 8.12
C ALA A 32 -13.51 4.63 9.59
N SER A 33 -13.99 5.43 10.54
CA SER A 33 -13.96 5.11 11.96
C SER A 33 -14.77 3.87 12.30
N ILE A 34 -15.98 3.73 11.76
CA ILE A 34 -16.80 2.52 11.94
C ILE A 34 -16.06 1.30 11.42
N LEU A 35 -15.51 1.36 10.21
CA LEU A 35 -14.74 0.27 9.60
C LEU A 35 -13.50 -0.09 10.43
N LEU A 36 -12.76 0.91 10.92
CA LEU A 36 -11.60 0.74 11.78
C LEU A 36 -11.96 -0.04 13.05
N TRP A 37 -13.02 0.38 13.75
CA TRP A 37 -13.45 -0.30 14.98
C TRP A 37 -14.03 -1.68 14.73
N ILE A 38 -14.74 -1.90 13.62
CA ILE A 38 -15.17 -3.24 13.21
C ILE A 38 -13.94 -4.15 13.07
N ILE A 39 -12.93 -3.73 12.31
CA ILE A 39 -11.68 -4.50 12.14
C ILE A 39 -11.00 -4.73 13.48
N HIS A 40 -10.92 -3.70 14.33
CA HIS A 40 -10.36 -3.82 15.67
C HIS A 40 -11.04 -4.92 16.50
N PHE A 41 -12.37 -4.92 16.56
CA PHE A 41 -13.13 -5.93 17.30
C PHE A 41 -13.04 -7.32 16.67
N LEU A 42 -12.99 -7.43 15.35
CA LEU A 42 -12.74 -8.70 14.67
C LEU A 42 -11.37 -9.28 15.07
N VAL A 43 -10.32 -8.45 15.05
CA VAL A 43 -8.98 -8.86 15.46
C VAL A 43 -8.95 -9.23 16.94
N LEU A 44 -9.54 -8.43 17.83
CA LEU A 44 -9.67 -8.77 19.26
C LEU A 44 -10.44 -10.06 19.49
N ALA A 45 -11.43 -10.35 18.66
CA ALA A 45 -12.18 -11.60 18.71
C ALA A 45 -11.33 -12.81 18.32
N GLY A 46 -10.06 -12.63 17.94
CA GLY A 46 -9.16 -13.68 17.51
C GLY A 46 -9.33 -14.06 16.05
N ILE A 47 -10.12 -13.28 15.28
CA ILE A 47 -10.30 -13.52 13.85
C ILE A 47 -9.00 -13.11 13.16
N ARG A 48 -8.21 -14.12 12.82
CA ARG A 48 -7.06 -13.99 11.94
C ARG A 48 -7.50 -14.28 10.51
N GLN A 49 -6.81 -13.70 9.53
CA GLN A 49 -7.08 -14.05 8.13
C GLN A 49 -6.81 -15.54 7.94
N ALA A 50 -7.83 -16.30 7.55
CA ALA A 50 -7.64 -17.64 7.06
C ALA A 50 -6.85 -17.58 5.75
N ALA A 51 -5.94 -18.53 5.53
CA ALA A 51 -5.14 -18.60 4.30
C ALA A 51 -6.03 -18.54 3.04
N ILE A 52 -7.17 -19.24 3.06
CA ILE A 52 -8.17 -19.24 2.00
C ILE A 52 -8.75 -17.83 1.75
N VAL A 53 -9.10 -17.10 2.81
CA VAL A 53 -9.64 -15.73 2.69
C VAL A 53 -8.59 -14.81 2.07
N ASN A 54 -7.33 -14.92 2.49
CA ASN A 54 -6.25 -14.13 1.90
C ASN A 54 -6.01 -14.48 0.42
N THR A 55 -6.16 -15.75 0.03
CA THR A 55 -6.12 -16.17 -1.37
C THR A 55 -7.23 -15.51 -2.18
N PHE A 56 -8.48 -15.55 -1.69
CA PHE A 56 -9.61 -14.89 -2.37
C PHE A 56 -9.39 -13.38 -2.49
N VAL A 57 -8.95 -12.72 -1.43
CA VAL A 57 -8.64 -11.28 -1.44
C VAL A 57 -7.50 -10.98 -2.42
N THR A 58 -6.48 -11.84 -2.50
CA THR A 58 -5.38 -11.70 -3.46
C THR A 58 -5.86 -11.85 -4.91
N VAL A 59 -6.73 -12.81 -5.20
CA VAL A 59 -7.33 -12.96 -6.54
C VAL A 59 -8.21 -11.75 -6.87
N ALA A 60 -9.03 -11.30 -5.93
CA ALA A 60 -9.88 -10.11 -6.09
C ALA A 60 -9.06 -8.82 -6.29
N LYS A 61 -7.80 -8.78 -5.84
CA LYS A 61 -6.84 -7.71 -6.10
C LYS A 61 -6.23 -7.77 -7.49
N ILE A 62 -5.70 -8.93 -7.85
CA ILE A 62 -4.89 -9.10 -9.06
C ILE A 62 -5.76 -9.17 -10.32
N ALA A 63 -6.92 -9.85 -10.26
CA ALA A 63 -7.77 -10.05 -11.43
C ALA A 63 -8.24 -8.73 -12.09
N PRO A 64 -8.74 -7.71 -11.37
CA PRO A 64 -9.10 -6.42 -11.97
C PRO A 64 -7.90 -5.69 -12.60
N VAL A 65 -6.71 -5.81 -12.00
CA VAL A 65 -5.47 -5.21 -12.53
C VAL A 65 -5.04 -5.88 -13.82
N VAL A 66 -5.05 -7.21 -13.86
CA VAL A 66 -4.74 -7.97 -15.09
C VAL A 66 -5.78 -7.69 -16.19
N LEU A 67 -7.06 -7.63 -15.84
CA LEU A 67 -8.13 -7.27 -16.76
C LEU A 67 -7.91 -5.87 -17.33
N PHE A 68 -7.59 -4.89 -16.48
CA PHE A 68 -7.27 -3.54 -16.92
C PHE A 68 -6.09 -3.52 -17.88
N VAL A 69 -4.99 -4.18 -17.53
CA VAL A 69 -3.80 -4.27 -18.40
C VAL A 69 -4.17 -4.86 -19.76
N GLY A 70 -4.94 -5.95 -19.79
CA GLY A 70 -5.38 -6.57 -21.05
C GLY A 70 -6.27 -5.67 -21.90
N VAL A 71 -7.31 -5.08 -21.30
CA VAL A 71 -8.26 -4.20 -22.01
C VAL A 71 -7.56 -2.94 -22.53
N VAL A 72 -6.76 -2.30 -21.69
CA VAL A 72 -6.06 -1.06 -22.04
C VAL A 72 -4.96 -1.32 -23.06
N ALA A 73 -4.27 -2.45 -23.02
CA ALA A 73 -3.29 -2.83 -24.05
C ALA A 73 -3.94 -2.99 -25.43
N VAL A 74 -5.14 -3.58 -25.50
CA VAL A 74 -5.89 -3.70 -26.77
C VAL A 74 -6.40 -2.33 -27.25
N ALA A 75 -6.82 -1.47 -26.33
CA ALA A 75 -7.31 -0.13 -26.65
C ALA A 75 -6.20 0.93 -26.81
N PHE A 76 -4.93 0.52 -26.70
CA PHE A 76 -3.78 1.42 -26.62
C PHE A 76 -3.60 2.23 -27.91
N LYS A 77 -3.52 3.55 -27.79
CA LYS A 77 -3.37 4.46 -28.92
C LYS A 77 -1.94 5.01 -28.95
N LEU A 78 -1.13 4.49 -29.87
CA LEU A 78 0.26 4.93 -30.06
C LEU A 78 0.39 6.43 -30.31
N ASN A 79 -0.55 7.02 -31.06
CA ASN A 79 -0.56 8.44 -31.35
C ASN A 79 -0.80 9.29 -30.10
N VAL A 80 -1.58 8.82 -29.11
CA VAL A 80 -1.77 9.52 -27.83
C VAL A 80 -0.51 9.40 -26.98
N TRP A 81 0.03 8.19 -26.88
CA TRP A 81 1.25 7.95 -26.11
C TRP A 81 2.46 8.74 -26.62
N SER A 82 2.58 8.93 -27.94
CA SER A 82 3.67 9.68 -28.54
C SER A 82 3.44 11.21 -28.62
N LEU A 83 2.31 11.74 -28.12
CA LEU A 83 1.95 13.16 -28.23
C LEU A 83 3.04 14.10 -27.71
N ASP A 84 3.63 13.77 -26.56
CA ASP A 84 4.71 14.53 -25.92
C ASP A 84 5.77 13.58 -25.35
N PHE A 85 6.28 12.69 -26.20
CA PHE A 85 7.28 11.68 -25.77
C PHE A 85 8.55 12.33 -25.19
N THR A 86 8.90 13.54 -25.66
CA THR A 86 10.06 14.28 -25.15
C THR A 86 9.78 14.96 -23.81
N GLY A 87 8.51 15.09 -23.39
CA GLY A 87 8.10 15.78 -22.17
C GLY A 87 8.42 17.28 -22.18
N LEU A 88 8.62 17.86 -23.37
CA LEU A 88 9.02 19.25 -23.56
C LEU A 88 7.82 20.16 -23.83
N ALA A 89 6.67 19.60 -24.19
CA ALA A 89 5.47 20.41 -24.46
C ALA A 89 4.94 21.10 -23.20
N ASN A 90 5.30 20.61 -22.01
CA ASN A 90 4.92 21.22 -20.74
C ASN A 90 6.13 21.66 -19.90
N ALA A 91 6.62 22.87 -20.19
CA ALA A 91 7.74 23.48 -19.46
C ALA A 91 7.53 23.60 -17.93
N SER A 92 6.29 23.55 -17.44
CA SER A 92 5.99 23.58 -16.01
C SER A 92 6.40 22.31 -15.25
N LEU A 93 6.60 21.18 -15.95
CA LEU A 93 7.05 19.92 -15.34
C LEU A 93 8.53 19.93 -14.95
N GLY A 94 9.31 20.89 -15.47
CA GLY A 94 10.74 21.03 -15.19
C GLY A 94 11.60 19.92 -15.80
N SER A 95 12.83 19.82 -15.32
CA SER A 95 13.82 18.86 -15.84
C SER A 95 13.41 17.40 -15.59
N ILE A 96 13.95 16.45 -16.37
CA ILE A 96 13.78 15.01 -16.15
C ILE A 96 14.15 14.63 -14.71
N ALA A 97 15.23 15.21 -14.17
CA ALA A 97 15.64 14.95 -12.79
C ALA A 97 14.58 15.42 -11.76
N THR A 98 13.90 16.53 -12.03
CA THR A 98 12.80 17.04 -11.20
C THR A 98 11.61 16.08 -11.25
N GLN A 99 11.25 15.61 -12.45
CA GLN A 99 10.13 14.67 -12.65
C GLN A 99 10.39 13.29 -12.01
N VAL A 100 11.63 12.80 -12.10
CA VAL A 100 12.03 11.57 -11.38
C VAL A 100 11.90 11.78 -9.88
N LYS A 101 12.43 12.88 -9.34
CA LYS A 101 12.36 13.17 -7.89
C LYS A 101 10.94 13.33 -7.38
N SER A 102 10.05 13.96 -8.15
CA SER A 102 8.66 14.21 -7.73
C SER A 102 7.83 12.93 -7.60
N THR A 103 8.23 11.84 -8.25
CA THR A 103 7.54 10.54 -8.18
C THR A 103 8.13 9.59 -7.12
N MET A 104 9.33 9.87 -6.59
CA MET A 104 10.04 8.94 -5.68
C MET A 104 9.23 8.55 -4.44
N LEU A 105 8.50 9.48 -3.82
CA LEU A 105 7.69 9.17 -2.63
C LEU A 105 6.51 8.25 -2.96
N VAL A 106 5.91 8.41 -4.14
CA VAL A 106 4.84 7.51 -4.63
C VAL A 106 5.43 6.14 -4.94
N THR A 107 6.59 6.09 -5.61
CA THR A 107 7.29 4.84 -5.91
C THR A 107 7.69 4.12 -4.63
N LEU A 108 8.18 4.83 -3.62
CA LEU A 108 8.46 4.24 -2.32
C LEU A 108 7.17 3.66 -1.71
N TRP A 109 6.11 4.47 -1.65
CA TRP A 109 4.82 4.08 -1.07
C TRP A 109 4.30 2.74 -1.59
N VAL A 110 4.35 2.51 -2.90
CA VAL A 110 3.79 1.29 -3.50
C VAL A 110 4.61 0.01 -3.22
N PHE A 111 5.83 0.14 -2.70
CA PHE A 111 6.71 -0.96 -2.29
C PHE A 111 6.89 -1.09 -0.76
N ILE A 112 6.31 -0.18 0.03
CA ILE A 112 6.31 -0.31 1.49
C ILE A 112 5.54 -1.58 1.89
N GLY A 113 6.07 -2.32 2.86
CA GLY A 113 5.47 -3.55 3.36
C GLY A 113 6.17 -4.81 2.84
N ILE A 114 7.26 -4.68 2.08
CA ILE A 114 8.11 -5.83 1.70
C ILE A 114 8.66 -6.57 2.93
N GLU A 115 8.84 -5.86 4.04
CA GLU A 115 9.21 -6.39 5.36
C GLU A 115 8.11 -7.27 6.00
N GLY A 116 6.86 -7.19 5.53
CA GLY A 116 5.79 -8.04 6.04
C GLY A 116 6.10 -9.53 5.93
N ALA A 117 6.85 -9.93 4.89
CA ALA A 117 7.31 -11.30 4.73
C ALA A 117 8.29 -11.74 5.83
N SER A 118 9.14 -10.84 6.33
CA SER A 118 10.07 -11.15 7.43
C SER A 118 9.36 -11.15 8.78
N VAL A 119 8.37 -10.28 9.00
CA VAL A 119 7.58 -10.26 10.26
C VAL A 119 6.81 -11.56 10.45
N PHE A 120 6.26 -12.14 9.37
CA PHE A 120 5.56 -13.43 9.43
C PHE A 120 6.46 -14.64 9.16
N SER A 121 7.78 -14.46 9.03
CA SER A 121 8.73 -15.52 8.70
C SER A 121 8.72 -16.69 9.69
N ALA A 122 8.48 -16.41 10.97
CA ALA A 122 8.39 -17.43 12.03
C ALA A 122 7.26 -18.44 11.82
N ARG A 123 6.29 -18.13 10.94
CA ARG A 123 5.14 -18.97 10.63
C ARG A 123 5.26 -19.69 9.28
N ALA A 124 6.36 -19.47 8.55
CA ALA A 124 6.59 -20.12 7.27
C ALA A 124 7.07 -21.57 7.46
N GLU A 125 6.54 -22.49 6.67
CA GLU A 125 6.96 -23.91 6.70
C GLU A 125 8.43 -24.07 6.26
N ARG A 126 8.88 -23.27 5.28
CA ARG A 126 10.26 -23.30 4.79
C ARG A 126 10.80 -21.88 4.62
N ARG A 127 11.98 -21.61 5.20
CA ARG A 127 12.64 -20.30 5.11
C ARG A 127 12.93 -19.87 3.67
N LYS A 128 13.28 -20.81 2.79
CA LYS A 128 13.53 -20.54 1.36
C LYS A 128 12.32 -19.94 0.63
N ASP A 129 11.10 -20.32 1.04
CA ASP A 129 9.89 -19.87 0.38
C ASP A 129 9.65 -18.38 0.61
N ILE A 130 10.12 -17.84 1.75
CA ILE A 130 10.03 -16.41 2.06
C ILE A 130 10.84 -15.59 1.05
N ALA A 131 12.09 -15.99 0.79
CA ALA A 131 12.97 -15.29 -0.14
C ALA A 131 12.41 -15.33 -1.57
N THR A 132 12.00 -16.52 -2.03
CA THR A 132 11.41 -16.68 -3.37
C THR A 132 10.10 -15.90 -3.50
N ALA A 133 9.20 -15.95 -2.52
CA ALA A 133 7.94 -15.22 -2.55
C ALA A 133 8.16 -13.70 -2.54
N THR A 134 9.14 -13.21 -1.76
CA THR A 134 9.47 -11.78 -1.71
C THR A 134 10.01 -11.28 -3.04
N VAL A 135 10.96 -12.00 -3.65
CA VAL A 135 11.56 -11.62 -4.95
C VAL A 135 10.53 -11.70 -6.08
N LEU A 136 9.81 -12.82 -6.18
CA LEU A 136 8.78 -13.00 -7.21
C LEU A 136 7.65 -11.97 -7.05
N GLY A 137 7.19 -11.75 -5.82
CA GLY A 137 6.18 -10.75 -5.50
C GLY A 137 6.61 -9.34 -5.88
N PHE A 138 7.85 -8.97 -5.54
CA PHE A 138 8.43 -7.66 -5.89
C PHE A 138 8.42 -7.43 -7.41
N PHE A 139 9.00 -8.34 -8.20
CA PHE A 139 9.08 -8.19 -9.65
C PHE A 139 7.70 -8.25 -10.33
N THR A 140 6.78 -9.06 -9.79
CA THR A 140 5.40 -9.11 -10.29
C THR A 140 4.68 -7.78 -10.05
N CYS A 141 4.76 -7.23 -8.84
CA CYS A 141 4.17 -5.93 -8.52
C CYS A 141 4.81 -4.81 -9.36
N LEU A 142 6.14 -4.82 -9.51
CA LEU A 142 6.87 -3.85 -10.35
C LEU A 142 6.36 -3.88 -11.80
N ALA A 143 6.23 -5.07 -12.39
CA ALA A 143 5.73 -5.22 -13.74
C ALA A 143 4.28 -4.71 -13.87
N LEU A 144 3.40 -5.08 -12.94
CA LEU A 144 2.00 -4.63 -12.96
C LEU A 144 1.90 -3.10 -12.80
N TYR A 145 2.64 -2.50 -11.86
CA TYR A 145 2.63 -1.05 -11.66
C TYR A 145 3.16 -0.30 -12.88
N ALA A 146 4.24 -0.79 -13.50
CA ALA A 146 4.79 -0.22 -14.72
C ALA A 146 3.78 -0.32 -15.88
N LEU A 147 3.16 -1.49 -16.08
CA LEU A 147 2.16 -1.71 -17.12
C LEU A 147 0.94 -0.81 -16.94
N VAL A 148 0.37 -0.74 -15.74
CA VAL A 148 -0.79 0.12 -15.45
C VAL A 148 -0.45 1.58 -15.74
N SER A 149 0.73 2.05 -15.31
CA SER A 149 1.14 3.45 -15.48
C SER A 149 1.41 3.80 -16.95
N LEU A 150 2.19 2.98 -17.65
CA LEU A 150 2.58 3.23 -19.04
C LEU A 150 1.42 3.06 -20.02
N LEU A 151 0.57 2.06 -19.83
CA LEU A 151 -0.58 1.82 -20.69
C LEU A 151 -1.63 2.94 -20.56
N SER A 152 -1.78 3.52 -19.38
CA SER A 152 -2.70 4.64 -19.15
C SER A 152 -2.36 5.88 -20.01
N LEU A 153 -1.07 6.13 -20.25
CA LEU A 153 -0.59 7.22 -21.12
C LEU A 153 -0.95 7.01 -22.61
N GLY A 154 -1.33 5.79 -23.00
CA GLY A 154 -1.86 5.51 -24.34
C GLY A 154 -3.36 5.65 -24.48
N ILE A 155 -4.07 6.01 -23.41
CA ILE A 155 -5.53 6.23 -23.43
C ILE A 155 -5.87 7.71 -23.27
N LEU A 156 -5.30 8.33 -22.24
CA LEU A 156 -5.53 9.73 -21.88
C LEU A 156 -4.22 10.51 -21.90
N SER A 157 -4.30 11.80 -22.24
CA SER A 157 -3.16 12.70 -22.21
C SER A 157 -2.69 12.96 -20.78
N GLN A 158 -1.44 13.43 -20.62
CA GLN A 158 -0.86 13.72 -19.31
C GLN A 158 -1.73 14.68 -18.46
N PRO A 159 -2.27 15.80 -19.00
CA PRO A 159 -3.13 16.69 -18.23
C PRO A 159 -4.45 16.04 -17.81
N GLU A 160 -5.05 15.22 -18.67
CA GLU A 160 -6.30 14.49 -18.36
C GLU A 160 -6.07 13.47 -17.24
N LEU A 161 -4.98 12.70 -17.30
CA LEU A 161 -4.60 11.77 -16.24
C LEU A 161 -4.36 12.48 -14.91
N ALA A 162 -3.71 13.65 -14.93
CA ALA A 162 -3.44 14.44 -13.73
C ALA A 162 -4.72 15.02 -13.09
N ALA A 163 -5.78 15.22 -13.89
CA ALA A 163 -7.07 15.69 -13.41
C ALA A 163 -7.97 14.57 -12.88
N LEU A 164 -7.62 13.29 -13.09
CA LEU A 164 -8.42 12.18 -12.60
C LEU A 164 -8.39 12.10 -11.07
N LYS A 165 -9.57 11.89 -10.51
CA LYS A 165 -9.72 11.57 -9.09
C LYS A 165 -9.18 10.17 -8.78
N ASN A 166 -8.67 9.98 -7.58
CA ASN A 166 -8.26 8.67 -7.10
C ASN A 166 -9.47 7.76 -6.79
N PRO A 167 -9.46 6.48 -7.26
CA PRO A 167 -8.39 5.82 -8.02
C PRO A 167 -8.39 6.17 -9.52
N SER A 168 -7.26 6.67 -10.05
CA SER A 168 -7.15 7.07 -11.47
C SER A 168 -7.40 5.92 -12.45
N MET A 169 -7.05 4.69 -12.09
CA MET A 169 -7.32 3.47 -12.86
C MET A 169 -8.80 3.31 -13.23
N ALA A 170 -9.73 3.75 -12.37
CA ALA A 170 -11.16 3.71 -12.68
C ALA A 170 -11.52 4.66 -13.83
N GLY A 171 -11.02 5.90 -13.79
CA GLY A 171 -11.24 6.88 -14.84
C GLY A 171 -10.61 6.49 -16.18
N VAL A 172 -9.42 5.87 -16.15
CA VAL A 172 -8.78 5.35 -17.37
C VAL A 172 -9.61 4.23 -17.98
N LEU A 173 -10.11 3.28 -17.19
CA LEU A 173 -10.92 2.18 -17.72
C LEU A 173 -12.28 2.66 -18.22
N GLU A 174 -12.88 3.65 -17.55
CA GLU A 174 -14.11 4.30 -17.97
C GLU A 174 -13.97 5.00 -19.33
N ALA A 175 -12.82 5.62 -19.62
CA ALA A 175 -12.54 6.20 -20.93
C ALA A 175 -12.46 5.17 -22.06
N VAL A 176 -12.21 3.88 -21.75
CA VAL A 176 -12.12 2.80 -22.74
C VAL A 176 -13.44 2.07 -22.95
N ILE A 177 -14.07 1.62 -21.85
CA ILE A 177 -15.25 0.74 -21.89
C ILE A 177 -16.51 1.35 -21.27
N GLY A 178 -16.48 2.65 -20.94
CA GLY A 178 -17.60 3.39 -20.35
C GLY A 178 -17.77 3.19 -18.83
N PRO A 179 -18.85 3.72 -18.24
CA PRO A 179 -19.03 3.81 -16.78
C PRO A 179 -18.92 2.49 -16.03
N TRP A 180 -19.27 1.37 -16.67
CA TRP A 180 -19.13 0.05 -16.08
C TRP A 180 -17.68 -0.31 -15.71
N GLY A 181 -16.70 0.21 -16.47
CA GLY A 181 -15.28 0.07 -16.14
C GLY A 181 -14.91 0.71 -14.80
N ALA A 182 -15.38 1.94 -14.56
CA ALA A 182 -15.17 2.61 -13.27
C ALA A 182 -15.88 1.88 -12.13
N VAL A 183 -17.12 1.38 -12.34
CA VAL A 183 -17.85 0.59 -11.34
C VAL A 183 -17.05 -0.64 -10.93
N LEU A 184 -16.54 -1.40 -11.90
CA LEU A 184 -15.75 -2.61 -11.66
C LEU A 184 -14.50 -2.30 -10.83
N ILE A 185 -13.73 -1.28 -11.21
CA ILE A 185 -12.49 -0.93 -10.50
C ILE A 185 -12.76 -0.40 -9.10
N ASN A 186 -13.77 0.46 -8.91
CA ASN A 186 -14.09 1.00 -7.59
C ASN A 186 -14.57 -0.10 -6.63
N LEU A 187 -15.43 -1.03 -7.08
CA LEU A 187 -15.85 -2.16 -6.26
C LEU A 187 -14.68 -3.09 -5.90
N ALA A 188 -13.85 -3.41 -6.88
CA ALA A 188 -12.68 -4.25 -6.66
C ALA A 188 -11.67 -3.61 -5.71
N LEU A 189 -11.46 -2.28 -5.83
CA LEU A 189 -10.62 -1.52 -4.90
C LEU A 189 -11.17 -1.61 -3.49
N VAL A 190 -12.47 -1.39 -3.27
CA VAL A 190 -13.07 -1.46 -1.92
C VAL A 190 -12.81 -2.83 -1.29
N VAL A 191 -13.08 -3.92 -2.01
CA VAL A 191 -12.84 -5.29 -1.50
C VAL A 191 -11.35 -5.53 -1.22
N SER A 192 -10.48 -5.13 -2.15
CA SER A 192 -9.03 -5.24 -2.05
C SER A 192 -8.48 -4.53 -0.80
N VAL A 193 -8.86 -3.26 -0.64
CA VAL A 193 -8.31 -2.38 0.39
C VAL A 193 -8.87 -2.73 1.75
N VAL A 194 -10.14 -3.13 1.88
CA VAL A 194 -10.70 -3.67 3.14
C VAL A 194 -9.95 -4.93 3.58
N GLY A 195 -9.69 -5.86 2.66
CA GLY A 195 -8.90 -7.06 2.96
C GLY A 195 -7.47 -6.73 3.41
N ALA A 196 -6.82 -5.78 2.74
CA ALA A 196 -5.50 -5.30 3.13
C ALA A 196 -5.51 -4.53 4.46
N PHE A 197 -6.59 -3.81 4.77
CA PHE A 197 -6.72 -3.01 5.99
C PHE A 197 -6.71 -3.89 7.25
N LEU A 198 -7.28 -5.09 7.17
CA LEU A 198 -7.15 -6.12 8.21
C LEU A 198 -5.69 -6.59 8.36
N SER A 199 -5.01 -6.93 7.26
CA SER A 199 -3.61 -7.39 7.29
C SER A 199 -2.67 -6.34 7.87
N TRP A 200 -2.85 -5.07 7.49
CA TRP A 200 -2.05 -3.96 7.99
C TRP A 200 -2.35 -3.62 9.46
N THR A 201 -3.59 -3.79 9.91
CA THR A 201 -3.92 -3.65 11.34
C THR A 201 -3.20 -4.68 12.19
N LEU A 202 -3.13 -5.94 11.73
CA LEU A 202 -2.35 -6.98 12.40
C LEU A 202 -0.86 -6.65 12.43
N LEU A 203 -0.29 -6.26 11.27
CA LEU A 203 1.13 -5.90 11.18
C LEU A 203 1.49 -4.71 12.08
N ALA A 204 0.65 -3.68 12.12
CA ALA A 204 0.85 -2.50 12.97
C ALA A 204 0.84 -2.85 14.46
N ALA A 205 0.04 -3.83 14.89
CA ALA A 205 0.00 -4.27 16.28
C ALA A 205 1.15 -5.22 16.63
N GLU A 206 1.61 -6.05 15.68
CA GLU A 206 2.67 -7.05 15.90
C GLU A 206 4.03 -6.39 16.15
N ILE A 207 4.36 -5.30 15.44
CA ILE A 207 5.69 -4.65 15.56
C ILE A 207 5.95 -4.13 17.00
N PRO A 208 5.07 -3.28 17.60
CA PRO A 208 5.24 -2.87 19.00
C PRO A 208 5.19 -4.05 19.97
N HIS A 209 4.40 -5.07 19.65
CA HIS A 209 4.25 -6.25 20.50
C HIS A 209 5.54 -7.05 20.63
N VAL A 210 6.18 -7.37 19.51
CA VAL A 210 7.50 -8.03 19.49
C VAL A 210 8.54 -7.14 20.19
N ALA A 211 8.55 -5.84 19.90
CA ALA A 211 9.46 -4.90 20.57
C ALA A 211 9.23 -4.82 22.09
N GLY A 212 8.00 -4.98 22.56
CA GLY A 212 7.64 -5.02 23.98
C GLY A 212 8.06 -6.31 24.67
N LYS A 213 8.06 -7.44 23.96
CA LYS A 213 8.58 -8.73 24.45
C LYS A 213 10.11 -8.72 24.55
N ASP A 214 10.79 -8.11 23.58
CA ASP A 214 12.25 -8.04 23.52
C ASP A 214 12.84 -6.90 24.38
N GLY A 215 11.98 -6.17 25.13
CA GLY A 215 12.40 -5.10 26.03
C GLY A 215 12.84 -3.79 25.36
N THR A 216 12.66 -3.68 24.04
CA THR A 216 12.96 -2.47 23.26
C THR A 216 11.87 -1.41 23.41
N MET A 217 10.63 -1.83 23.67
CA MET A 217 9.50 -0.97 24.02
C MET A 217 9.00 -1.25 25.45
N PRO A 218 8.20 -0.34 26.05
CA PRO A 218 7.57 -0.58 27.34
C PRO A 218 6.85 -1.93 27.43
N LYS A 219 7.00 -2.63 28.56
CA LYS A 219 6.51 -4.01 28.76
C LYS A 219 5.02 -4.20 28.44
N PHE A 220 4.19 -3.16 28.62
CA PHE A 220 2.76 -3.25 28.35
C PHE A 220 2.42 -3.53 26.87
N PHE A 221 3.30 -3.22 25.91
CA PHE A 221 3.10 -3.61 24.51
C PHE A 221 3.23 -5.13 24.30
N GLY A 222 3.93 -5.82 25.19
CA GLY A 222 4.06 -7.28 25.18
C GLY A 222 2.81 -8.04 25.64
N ASN A 223 1.76 -7.35 26.11
CA ASN A 223 0.54 -7.98 26.61
C ASN A 223 -0.30 -8.60 25.48
N GLU A 224 -0.83 -9.80 25.73
CA GLU A 224 -1.78 -10.50 24.85
C GLU A 224 -3.13 -10.68 25.53
N SER A 225 -4.20 -10.77 24.74
CA SER A 225 -5.50 -11.26 25.22
C SER A 225 -5.49 -12.78 25.40
N GLU A 226 -6.53 -13.34 26.03
CA GLU A 226 -6.75 -14.78 26.14
C GLU A 226 -6.77 -15.51 24.78
N ARG A 227 -7.00 -14.77 23.69
CA ARG A 227 -7.04 -15.29 22.31
C ARG A 227 -5.70 -15.15 21.58
N GLY A 228 -4.62 -14.81 22.30
CA GLY A 228 -3.27 -14.64 21.74
C GLY A 228 -3.16 -13.46 20.76
N VAL A 229 -3.91 -12.38 21.01
CA VAL A 229 -3.88 -11.16 20.19
C VAL A 229 -3.16 -10.06 20.98
N PRO A 230 -2.25 -9.28 20.38
CA PRO A 230 -1.52 -8.21 21.07
C PRO A 230 -2.45 -7.02 21.39
N SER A 231 -3.27 -7.18 22.43
CA SER A 231 -4.44 -6.33 22.71
C SER A 231 -4.06 -4.88 23.01
N THR A 232 -3.01 -4.65 23.79
CA THR A 232 -2.54 -3.31 24.13
C THR A 232 -1.94 -2.60 22.91
N SER A 233 -1.07 -3.28 22.15
CA SER A 233 -0.51 -2.74 20.91
C SER A 233 -1.59 -2.44 19.88
N LEU A 234 -2.56 -3.33 19.73
CA LEU A 234 -3.71 -3.15 18.85
C LEU A 234 -4.55 -1.94 19.26
N LEU A 235 -4.86 -1.77 20.55
CA LEU A 235 -5.64 -0.62 21.02
C LEU A 235 -4.91 0.70 20.80
N ILE A 236 -3.63 0.78 21.15
CA ILE A 236 -2.84 2.01 21.00
C ILE A 236 -2.72 2.38 19.52
N THR A 237 -2.36 1.43 18.66
CA THR A 237 -2.27 1.68 17.22
C THR A 237 -3.61 2.05 16.61
N ASN A 238 -4.71 1.42 17.05
CA ASN A 238 -6.07 1.77 16.64
C ASN A 238 -6.45 3.20 17.04
N LEU A 239 -6.16 3.61 18.29
CA LEU A 239 -6.40 4.97 18.76
C LEU A 239 -5.57 6.00 17.98
N LEU A 240 -4.31 5.68 17.64
CA LEU A 240 -3.50 6.54 16.78
C LEU A 240 -4.12 6.70 15.40
N VAL A 241 -4.55 5.60 14.77
CA VAL A 241 -5.24 5.66 13.47
C VAL A 241 -6.52 6.49 13.56
N GLN A 242 -7.32 6.32 14.62
CA GLN A 242 -8.51 7.12 14.88
C GLN A 242 -8.18 8.61 15.03
N GLY A 243 -7.13 8.94 15.79
CA GLY A 243 -6.66 10.32 15.93
C GLY A 243 -6.26 10.93 14.59
N PHE A 244 -5.54 10.19 13.75
CA PHE A 244 -5.17 10.65 12.41
C PHE A 244 -6.37 10.76 11.46
N LEU A 245 -7.42 9.93 11.59
CA LEU A 245 -8.66 10.10 10.84
C LEU A 245 -9.36 11.43 11.21
N VAL A 246 -9.38 11.77 12.50
CA VAL A 246 -9.90 13.07 12.97
C VAL A 246 -9.04 14.22 12.46
N ILE A 247 -7.71 14.10 12.50
CA ILE A 247 -6.81 15.12 11.91
C ILE A 247 -7.07 15.27 10.42
N THR A 248 -7.29 14.17 9.69
CA THR A 248 -7.60 14.18 8.25
C THR A 248 -8.84 15.02 7.97
N LEU A 249 -9.88 14.92 8.81
CA LEU A 249 -11.10 15.73 8.71
C LEU A 249 -10.79 17.23 8.83
N PHE A 250 -10.06 17.62 9.87
CA PHE A 250 -9.80 19.04 10.14
C PHE A 250 -8.78 19.65 9.18
N ALA A 251 -7.78 18.88 8.78
CA ALA A 251 -6.74 19.31 7.84
C ALA A 251 -7.17 19.18 6.37
N GLN A 252 -8.40 18.70 6.10
CA GLN A 252 -8.90 18.38 4.76
C GLN A 252 -7.89 17.55 3.95
N SER A 253 -7.16 16.67 4.64
CA SER A 253 -6.04 15.95 4.04
C SER A 253 -6.54 14.92 3.04
N THR A 254 -5.91 14.88 1.87
CA THR A 254 -6.22 13.89 0.84
C THR A 254 -5.47 12.58 1.09
N TYR A 255 -5.86 11.52 0.39
CA TYR A 255 -5.10 10.28 0.30
C TYR A 255 -3.59 10.53 0.08
N GLN A 256 -3.26 11.48 -0.79
CA GLN A 256 -1.88 11.80 -1.17
C GLN A 256 -1.05 12.35 -0.02
N ALA A 257 -1.62 13.30 0.74
CA ALA A 257 -0.96 13.86 1.92
C ALA A 257 -0.65 12.77 2.96
N LEU A 258 -1.61 11.89 3.21
CA LEU A 258 -1.45 10.82 4.21
C LEU A 258 -0.39 9.80 3.83
N PHE A 259 -0.32 9.41 2.56
CA PHE A 259 0.70 8.46 2.15
C PHE A 259 2.09 9.11 2.06
N TYR A 260 2.20 10.41 1.75
CA TYR A 260 3.47 11.12 1.83
C TYR A 260 4.03 11.16 3.26
N ILE A 261 3.18 11.44 4.25
CA ILE A 261 3.59 11.38 5.67
C ILE A 261 4.09 9.98 6.02
N ALA A 262 3.34 8.94 5.63
CA ALA A 262 3.73 7.56 5.89
C ALA A 262 5.04 7.17 5.19
N SER A 263 5.23 7.60 3.94
CA SER A 263 6.43 7.32 3.14
C SER A 263 7.65 8.04 3.68
N ALA A 264 7.49 9.28 4.18
CA ALA A 264 8.57 9.98 4.86
C ALA A 264 8.95 9.29 6.18
N ALA A 265 7.97 8.84 6.95
CA ALA A 265 8.20 8.18 8.24
C ALA A 265 8.94 6.84 8.11
N ILE A 266 8.68 6.06 7.05
CA ILE A 266 9.33 4.75 6.85
C ILE A 266 10.79 4.86 6.36
N LEU A 267 11.18 6.00 5.78
CA LEU A 267 12.55 6.17 5.27
C LEU A 267 13.58 6.01 6.39
N VAL A 268 13.27 6.52 7.58
CA VAL A 268 14.16 6.44 8.75
C VAL A 268 14.51 4.98 9.09
N PRO A 269 13.55 4.09 9.39
CA PRO A 269 13.87 2.70 9.66
C PRO A 269 14.51 1.99 8.47
N TYR A 270 14.09 2.25 7.22
CA TYR A 270 14.72 1.61 6.04
C TYR A 270 16.19 1.99 5.88
N ILE A 271 16.55 3.27 6.09
CA ILE A 271 17.94 3.73 6.06
C ILE A 271 18.75 3.04 7.15
N PHE A 272 18.24 2.97 8.38
CA PHE A 272 18.97 2.33 9.48
C PHE A 272 19.12 0.81 9.28
N SER A 273 18.06 0.12 8.81
CA SER A 273 18.14 -1.30 8.48
C SER A 273 19.13 -1.57 7.36
N GLY A 274 19.12 -0.74 6.30
CA GLY A 274 20.07 -0.84 5.19
C GLY A 274 21.51 -0.56 5.62
N ALA A 275 21.74 0.48 6.42
CA ALA A 275 23.05 0.82 6.95
C ALA A 275 23.60 -0.27 7.88
N PHE A 276 22.74 -0.87 8.70
CA PHE A 276 23.12 -1.99 9.56
C PHE A 276 23.47 -3.24 8.75
N ALA A 277 22.66 -3.58 7.73
CA ALA A 277 22.97 -4.68 6.82
C ALA A 277 24.29 -4.44 6.07
N ALA A 278 24.55 -3.21 5.63
CA ALA A 278 25.83 -2.83 5.02
C ALA A 278 26.99 -2.98 6.00
N LYS A 279 26.84 -2.55 7.26
CA LYS A 279 27.85 -2.75 8.30
C LYS A 279 28.18 -4.25 8.45
N LEU A 280 27.18 -5.10 8.60
CA LEU A 280 27.39 -6.55 8.75
C LEU A 280 28.11 -7.18 7.55
N ALA A 281 27.74 -6.78 6.33
CA ALA A 281 28.42 -7.24 5.12
C ALA A 281 29.87 -6.72 5.00
N LEU A 282 30.16 -5.53 5.55
CA LEU A 282 31.51 -4.96 5.60
C LEU A 282 32.38 -5.63 6.67
N THR A 283 31.82 -5.94 7.85
CA THR A 283 32.55 -6.51 8.98
C THR A 283 32.64 -8.04 8.92
N GLY A 284 31.74 -8.70 8.19
CA GLY A 284 31.68 -10.16 8.11
C GLY A 284 31.17 -10.84 9.38
N GLU A 285 30.62 -10.08 10.34
CA GLU A 285 30.14 -10.59 11.64
C GLU A 285 29.04 -11.66 11.50
N SER A 286 28.30 -11.66 10.39
CA SER A 286 27.21 -12.60 10.13
C SER A 286 27.59 -13.79 9.25
N TYR A 287 28.86 -13.93 8.85
CA TYR A 287 29.28 -14.97 7.90
C TYR A 287 29.54 -16.28 8.65
N GLU A 288 29.07 -17.39 8.09
CA GLU A 288 29.38 -18.73 8.62
C GLU A 288 30.85 -19.09 8.35
N SER A 289 31.36 -20.09 9.07
CA SER A 289 32.74 -20.56 8.92
C SER A 289 32.99 -21.07 7.49
N GLY A 290 33.69 -20.28 6.67
CA GLY A 290 34.02 -20.59 5.28
C GLY A 290 33.40 -19.65 4.25
N GLU A 291 32.46 -18.79 4.64
CA GLU A 291 31.89 -17.77 3.74
C GLU A 291 32.85 -16.58 3.57
N ARG A 292 33.01 -16.11 2.33
CA ARG A 292 33.82 -14.93 1.98
C ARG A 292 32.96 -13.87 1.31
N ARG A 293 33.40 -12.62 1.43
CA ARG A 293 32.73 -11.44 0.88
C ARG A 293 32.72 -11.42 -0.66
N SER A 294 33.74 -11.98 -1.27
CA SER A 294 33.73 -12.37 -2.69
C SER A 294 33.23 -13.81 -2.76
N GLY A 295 32.30 -14.09 -3.67
CA GLY A 295 31.87 -15.47 -3.98
C GLY A 295 33.06 -16.39 -4.33
N PRO A 296 32.80 -17.69 -4.52
CA PRO A 296 33.84 -18.70 -4.72
C PRO A 296 34.84 -18.33 -5.81
#